data_AF-A0A1D6E0F7-F1
#
_entry.id   AF-A0A1D6E0F7-F1
#
_cell.length_a   1.000
_cell.length_b   1.000
_cell.length_c   1.000
_cell.angle_alpha   90.00
_cell.angle_beta   90.00
_cell.angle_gamma   90.00
#
_symmetry.space_group_name_H-M   'P 1'
#
loop_
_entity.id
_entity.type
_entity.pdbx_description
1 polymer ?
#
loop_
_entity_poly.entity_id
_entity_poly.type
_entity_poly.pdbx_seq_one_letter_code
_entity_poly.pdbx_strand_id
1 'polypeptide(L)'
;MAAAEGQWVLMATGRTPTNIAVIKYWGKRDEALILPINDSISVTLDPDHLSATTTIAVSPSFPSDRMWLNGKEISLLGGRFQSCLKEIRKRARDIEDKEKDVKIKKEDWGKLHVHIASYNNFPTSAGLASSAADLACFGKVSSVIIII
;
A
#
# COMPACT_ATOMS: atom_id res chain seq x y z
N MET A 1 28.11 -17.99 19.32
CA MET A 1 26.77 -18.21 18.76
C MET A 1 26.10 -16.85 18.66
N ALA A 2 25.97 -16.31 17.45
CA ALA A 2 25.32 -15.02 17.24
C ALA A 2 23.84 -15.16 17.59
N ALA A 3 23.33 -14.29 18.45
CA ALA A 3 21.89 -14.18 18.70
C ALA A 3 21.18 -13.93 17.36
N ALA A 4 20.08 -14.63 17.11
CA ALA A 4 19.26 -14.40 15.94
C ALA A 4 18.69 -12.97 16.00
N GLU A 5 19.32 -12.03 15.31
CA GLU A 5 18.83 -10.66 15.20
C GLU A 5 17.48 -10.66 14.45
N GLY A 6 16.39 -10.31 15.14
CA GLY A 6 15.15 -9.79 14.58
C GLY A 6 14.28 -10.76 13.75
N GLN A 7 13.60 -11.71 14.40
CA GLN A 7 12.58 -12.59 13.76
C GLN A 7 11.13 -12.07 13.86
N TRP A 8 10.92 -10.81 14.24
CA TRP A 8 9.57 -10.27 14.38
C TRP A 8 8.96 -9.90 13.03
N VAL A 9 7.63 -9.96 12.94
CA VAL A 9 6.87 -9.46 11.80
C VAL A 9 5.77 -8.55 12.33
N LEU A 10 5.86 -7.27 11.97
CA LEU A 10 4.77 -6.33 12.18
C LEU A 10 3.93 -6.31 10.91
N MET A 11 2.61 -6.43 11.03
CA MET A 11 1.71 -6.44 9.89
C MET A 11 0.39 -5.73 10.17
N ALA A 12 -0.19 -5.14 9.14
CA ALA A 12 -1.50 -4.54 9.15
C ALA A 12 -2.26 -4.95 7.88
N THR A 13 -3.57 -5.13 8.02
CA THR A 13 -4.48 -5.42 6.92
C THR A 13 -5.59 -4.39 6.89
N GLY A 14 -5.92 -3.91 5.70
CA GLY A 14 -7.02 -3.00 5.48
C GLY A 14 -7.85 -3.42 4.28
N ARG A 15 -9.07 -2.91 4.25
CA ARG A 15 -10.00 -3.00 3.14
C ARG A 15 -10.41 -1.60 2.71
N THR A 16 -10.47 -1.38 1.40
CA THR A 16 -10.89 -0.11 0.79
C THR A 16 -11.86 -0.36 -0.36
N PRO A 17 -12.98 0.39 -0.44
CA PRO A 17 -13.93 0.28 -1.54
C PRO A 17 -13.36 0.85 -2.85
N THR A 18 -14.05 0.58 -3.95
CA THR A 18 -13.84 1.32 -5.22
C THR A 18 -14.76 2.54 -5.31
N ASN A 19 -14.61 3.31 -6.39
CA ASN A 19 -15.51 4.41 -6.72
C ASN A 19 -15.87 4.41 -8.22
N ILE A 20 -16.95 5.11 -8.57
CA ILE A 20 -17.37 5.38 -9.94
C ILE A 20 -17.47 6.90 -10.15
N ALA A 21 -16.71 7.42 -11.12
CA ALA A 21 -16.70 8.84 -11.44
C ALA A 21 -18.03 9.29 -12.08
N VAL A 22 -18.69 10.28 -11.47
CA VAL A 22 -19.86 11.01 -12.01
C VAL A 22 -19.43 12.27 -12.79
N ILE A 23 -18.34 12.93 -12.35
CA ILE A 23 -17.59 13.91 -13.14
C ILE A 23 -16.21 13.31 -13.43
N LYS A 24 -15.81 13.23 -14.69
CA LYS A 24 -14.70 12.38 -15.14
C LYS A 24 -13.34 13.03 -14.89
N TYR A 25 -12.42 12.24 -14.35
CA TYR A 25 -10.98 12.49 -14.47
C TYR A 25 -10.53 12.04 -15.87
N TRP A 26 -10.13 12.97 -16.73
CA TRP A 26 -9.65 12.63 -18.07
C TRP A 26 -8.63 13.63 -18.60
N GLY A 27 -7.36 13.22 -18.61
CA GLY A 27 -6.23 14.06 -19.02
C GLY A 27 -5.38 14.52 -17.84
N LYS A 28 -4.06 14.62 -18.09
CA LYS A 28 -3.06 15.03 -17.10
C LYS A 28 -2.31 16.25 -17.61
N ARG A 29 -2.17 17.26 -16.76
CA ARG A 29 -1.25 18.39 -17.02
C ARG A 29 0.18 18.08 -16.58
N ASP A 30 0.35 17.12 -15.67
CA ASP A 30 1.63 16.61 -15.20
C ASP A 30 1.54 15.10 -14.99
N GLU A 31 2.30 14.32 -15.75
CA GLU A 31 2.28 12.86 -15.67
C GLU A 31 3.08 12.30 -14.49
N ALA A 32 4.16 12.98 -14.10
CA ALA A 32 5.05 12.55 -13.03
C ALA A 32 4.38 12.71 -11.66
N LEU A 33 3.69 13.84 -11.45
CA LEU A 33 2.91 14.13 -10.25
C LEU A 33 1.45 13.64 -10.33
N ILE A 34 1.00 13.18 -11.52
CA ILE A 34 -0.37 12.73 -11.77
C ILE A 34 -1.40 13.85 -11.51
N LEU A 35 -1.11 15.09 -11.95
CA LEU A 35 -2.01 16.23 -11.77
C LEU A 35 -3.06 16.29 -12.89
N PRO A 36 -4.36 16.35 -12.56
CA PRO A 36 -5.43 16.39 -13.57
C PRO A 36 -5.49 17.72 -14.32
N ILE A 37 -6.13 17.74 -15.50
CA ILE A 37 -6.51 19.00 -16.17
C ILE A 37 -7.80 19.61 -15.61
N ASN A 38 -8.64 18.81 -14.94
CA ASN A 38 -9.93 19.21 -14.40
C ASN A 38 -10.26 18.43 -13.12
N ASP A 39 -11.13 19.00 -12.29
CA ASP A 39 -11.66 18.30 -11.11
C ASP A 39 -12.55 17.13 -11.50
N SER A 40 -12.67 16.15 -10.61
CA SER A 40 -13.52 14.98 -10.77
C SER A 40 -14.33 14.73 -9.50
N ILE A 41 -15.47 14.07 -9.64
CA ILE A 41 -16.37 13.71 -8.55
C ILE A 41 -16.75 12.26 -8.77
N SER A 42 -16.75 11.46 -7.70
CA SER A 42 -17.08 10.04 -7.77
C SER A 42 -17.96 9.62 -6.61
N VAL A 43 -18.66 8.50 -6.79
CA VAL A 43 -19.44 7.83 -5.75
C VAL A 43 -18.66 6.61 -5.29
N THR A 44 -18.40 6.51 -3.99
CA THR A 44 -17.81 5.32 -3.36
C THR A 44 -18.84 4.19 -3.34
N LEU A 45 -18.43 3.00 -3.77
CA LEU A 45 -19.29 1.82 -3.75
C LEU A 45 -19.19 1.09 -2.40
N ASP A 46 -20.21 0.29 -2.10
CA ASP A 46 -20.21 -0.55 -0.91
C ASP A 46 -19.05 -1.59 -0.99
N PRO A 47 -18.14 -1.60 0.01
CA PRO A 47 -17.01 -2.52 0.01
C PRO A 47 -17.43 -3.99 0.05
N ASP A 48 -18.62 -4.33 0.56
CA ASP A 48 -19.08 -5.72 0.65
C ASP A 48 -19.25 -6.39 -0.70
N HIS A 49 -19.46 -5.59 -1.75
CA HIS A 49 -19.51 -6.08 -3.11
C HIS A 49 -18.18 -5.90 -3.84
N LEU A 50 -17.55 -4.73 -3.75
CA LEU A 50 -16.37 -4.38 -4.56
C LEU A 50 -15.31 -3.65 -3.74
N SER A 51 -14.20 -4.33 -3.47
CA SER A 51 -13.13 -3.81 -2.63
C SER A 51 -11.77 -4.42 -2.97
N ALA A 52 -10.72 -3.70 -2.56
CA ALA A 52 -9.37 -4.22 -2.44
C ALA A 52 -9.06 -4.44 -0.95
N THR A 53 -8.43 -5.58 -0.65
CA THR A 53 -7.89 -5.93 0.65
C THR A 53 -6.39 -6.03 0.52
N THR A 54 -5.66 -5.22 1.29
CA THR A 54 -4.20 -5.19 1.27
C THR A 54 -3.66 -5.49 2.66
N THR A 55 -2.69 -6.38 2.70
CA THR A 55 -1.87 -6.67 3.87
C THR A 55 -0.45 -6.20 3.60
N ILE A 56 0.11 -5.45 4.54
CA ILE A 56 1.51 -5.01 4.50
C ILE A 56 2.19 -5.57 5.74
N ALA A 57 3.35 -6.16 5.53
CA ALA A 57 4.21 -6.66 6.58
C ALA A 57 5.60 -6.02 6.47
N VAL A 58 6.24 -5.78 7.61
CA VAL A 58 7.62 -5.33 7.73
C VAL A 58 8.37 -6.24 8.70
N SER A 59 9.61 -6.57 8.35
CA SER A 59 10.48 -7.42 9.15
C SER A 59 11.95 -7.17 8.81
N PRO A 60 12.88 -7.27 9.78
CA PRO A 60 14.33 -7.28 9.51
C PRO A 60 14.77 -8.49 8.65
N SER A 61 13.98 -9.57 8.65
CA SER A 61 14.30 -10.80 7.89
C SER A 61 13.91 -10.73 6.41
N PHE A 62 13.23 -9.68 5.97
CA PHE A 62 12.86 -9.52 4.56
C PHE A 62 14.06 -9.01 3.74
N PRO A 63 14.45 -9.69 2.65
CA PRO A 63 15.64 -9.34 1.88
C PRO A 63 15.43 -8.17 0.90
N SER A 64 14.18 -7.86 0.56
CA SER A 64 13.82 -6.81 -0.39
C SER A 64 12.33 -6.46 -0.30
N ASP A 65 11.95 -5.32 -0.88
CA ASP A 65 10.54 -4.97 -1.02
C ASP A 65 9.88 -5.86 -2.10
N ARG A 66 8.76 -6.50 -1.77
CA ARG A 66 8.04 -7.41 -2.67
C ARG A 66 6.54 -7.15 -2.62
N MET A 67 5.88 -7.33 -3.77
CA MET A 67 4.43 -7.14 -3.86
C MET A 67 3.76 -8.26 -4.65
N TRP A 68 2.63 -8.73 -4.13
CA TRP A 68 1.75 -9.68 -4.79
C TRP A 68 0.39 -9.04 -5.02
N LEU A 69 -0.14 -9.16 -6.23
CA LEU A 69 -1.50 -8.74 -6.58
C LEU A 69 -2.26 -9.95 -7.11
N ASN A 70 -3.38 -10.29 -6.45
CA ASN A 70 -4.19 -11.46 -6.78
C ASN A 70 -3.35 -12.76 -6.90
N GLY A 71 -2.42 -12.95 -5.96
CA GLY A 71 -1.54 -14.11 -5.88
C GLY A 71 -0.34 -14.11 -6.84
N LYS A 72 -0.24 -13.13 -7.75
CA LYS A 72 0.88 -13.00 -8.69
C LYS A 72 1.87 -11.95 -8.20
N GLU A 73 3.15 -12.30 -8.14
CA GLU A 73 4.19 -11.34 -7.81
C GLU A 73 4.33 -10.30 -8.92
N ILE A 74 4.39 -9.03 -8.54
CA ILE A 74 4.57 -7.90 -9.44
C ILE A 74 5.79 -7.09 -9.02
N SER A 75 6.51 -6.56 -10.00
CA SER A 75 7.67 -5.71 -9.74
C SER A 75 7.24 -4.36 -9.17
N LEU A 76 7.89 -3.93 -8.09
CA LEU A 76 7.75 -2.58 -7.56
C LEU A 76 8.59 -1.55 -8.33
N LEU A 77 9.61 -2.00 -9.09
CA LEU A 77 10.58 -1.12 -9.74
C LEU A 77 9.93 -0.21 -10.80
N GLY A 78 10.19 1.09 -10.72
CA GLY A 78 9.73 2.10 -11.68
C GLY A 78 8.22 2.39 -11.64
N GLY A 79 7.48 1.75 -10.72
CA GLY A 79 6.03 1.83 -10.64
C GLY A 79 5.50 2.87 -9.65
N ARG A 80 4.19 3.15 -9.73
CA ARG A 80 3.49 4.08 -8.81
C ARG A 80 3.63 3.66 -7.34
N PHE A 81 3.65 2.36 -7.06
CA PHE A 81 3.83 1.82 -5.71
C PHE A 81 5.19 2.18 -5.10
N GLN A 82 6.28 2.19 -5.89
CA GLN A 82 7.59 2.61 -5.39
C GLN A 82 7.61 4.09 -5.03
N SER A 83 7.02 4.95 -5.86
CA SER A 83 6.89 6.37 -5.54
C SER A 83 6.10 6.59 -4.25
N CYS A 84 4.97 5.89 -4.08
CA CYS A 84 4.19 5.95 -2.85
C CYS A 84 4.96 5.44 -1.64
N LEU A 85 5.61 4.27 -1.73
CA LEU A 85 6.39 3.69 -0.64
C LEU A 85 7.54 4.62 -0.20
N LYS A 86 8.23 5.24 -1.17
CA LYS A 86 9.28 6.23 -0.90
C LYS A 86 8.74 7.42 -0.11
N GLU A 87 7.59 7.97 -0.51
CA GLU A 87 6.96 9.10 0.17
C GLU A 87 6.42 8.73 1.56
N ILE A 88 5.90 7.52 1.73
CA ILE A 88 5.46 7.02 3.04
C ILE A 88 6.65 6.83 3.98
N ARG A 89 7.75 6.19 3.53
CA ARG A 89 8.98 6.03 4.33
C ARG A 89 9.56 7.37 4.79
N LYS A 90 9.52 8.41 3.95
CA LYS A 90 9.95 9.77 4.36
C LYS A 90 9.12 10.35 5.51
N ARG A 91 7.88 9.91 5.66
CA ARG A 91 6.93 10.35 6.71
C ARG A 91 6.89 9.38 7.89
N ALA A 92 7.71 8.34 7.88
CA ALA A 92 7.75 7.32 8.92
C ALA A 92 8.09 7.93 10.29
N ARG A 93 7.55 7.30 11.34
CA ARG A 93 7.78 7.68 12.73
C ARG A 93 8.34 6.51 13.53
N ASP A 94 8.69 6.78 14.78
CA ASP A 94 9.04 5.73 15.72
C ASP A 94 7.79 4.90 16.03
N ILE A 95 7.91 3.58 15.99
CA ILE A 95 6.85 2.63 16.35
C ILE A 95 7.31 1.80 17.52
N GLU A 96 6.43 1.65 18.50
CA GLU A 96 6.63 0.76 19.65
C GLU A 96 5.36 -0.08 19.84
N ASP A 97 5.43 -1.36 19.49
CA ASP A 97 4.39 -2.35 19.80
C ASP A 97 4.89 -3.19 20.99
N LYS A 98 4.34 -2.88 22.17
CA LYS A 98 4.73 -3.53 23.43
C LYS A 98 4.27 -4.98 23.53
N GLU A 99 3.20 -5.36 22.83
CA GLU A 99 2.68 -6.72 22.86
C GLU A 99 3.58 -7.65 22.06
N LYS A 100 4.14 -7.16 20.96
CA LYS A 100 5.01 -7.93 20.06
C LYS A 100 6.51 -7.71 20.30
N ASP A 101 6.87 -6.91 21.30
CA ASP A 101 8.25 -6.50 21.60
C ASP A 101 8.97 -5.91 20.36
N VAL A 102 8.24 -5.10 19.58
CA VAL A 102 8.76 -4.48 18.36
C VAL A 102 8.99 -3.00 18.62
N LYS A 103 10.23 -2.56 18.43
CA LYS A 103 10.60 -1.15 18.45
C LYS A 103 11.34 -0.80 17.17
N ILE A 104 10.77 0.11 16.39
CA ILE A 104 11.32 0.58 15.12
C ILE A 104 11.56 2.08 15.26
N LYS A 105 12.81 2.53 15.12
CA LYS A 105 13.08 3.98 15.07
C LYS A 105 12.88 4.49 13.65
N LYS A 106 12.64 5.79 13.53
CA LYS A 106 12.53 6.50 12.25
C LYS A 106 13.67 6.16 11.28
N GLU A 107 14.88 6.05 11.82
CA GLU A 107 16.11 5.78 11.07
C GLU A 107 16.18 4.35 10.50
N ASP A 108 15.49 3.40 11.12
CA ASP A 108 15.52 1.98 10.75
C ASP A 108 14.66 1.70 9.51
N TRP A 109 13.63 2.52 9.26
CA TRP A 109 12.74 2.39 8.09
C TRP A 109 13.45 2.45 6.74
N GLY A 110 14.64 3.05 6.68
CA GLY A 110 15.46 3.07 5.47
C GLY A 110 16.12 1.72 5.15
N LYS A 111 16.27 0.84 6.16
CA LYS A 111 16.89 -0.49 6.06
C LYS A 111 15.85 -1.61 6.03
N LEU A 112 14.67 -1.38 6.61
CA LEU A 112 13.61 -2.36 6.66
C LEU A 112 12.90 -2.52 5.32
N HIS A 113 12.64 -3.76 4.96
CA HIS A 113 11.92 -4.13 3.75
C HIS A 113 10.47 -4.49 4.04
N VAL A 114 9.60 -4.28 3.05
CA VAL A 114 8.16 -4.55 3.17
C VAL A 114 7.69 -5.61 2.18
N HIS A 115 6.84 -6.50 2.65
CA HIS A 115 6.10 -7.44 1.82
C HIS A 115 4.63 -7.01 1.78
N ILE A 116 4.09 -6.86 0.56
CA ILE A 116 2.73 -6.33 0.33
C ILE A 116 1.93 -7.38 -0.42
N ALA A 117 0.83 -7.85 0.14
CA ALA A 117 -0.11 -8.73 -0.55
C ALA A 117 -1.45 -8.01 -0.71
N SER A 118 -1.90 -7.82 -1.94
CA SER A 118 -3.20 -7.25 -2.24
C SER A 118 -4.06 -8.24 -3.02
N TYR A 119 -5.32 -8.30 -2.63
CA TYR A 119 -6.35 -9.05 -3.34
C TYR A 119 -7.53 -8.12 -3.61
N ASN A 120 -8.14 -8.25 -4.77
CA ASN A 120 -9.37 -7.57 -5.09
C ASN A 120 -10.42 -8.52 -5.66
N ASN A 121 -11.68 -8.24 -5.35
CA ASN A 121 -12.81 -9.07 -5.75
C ASN A 121 -13.58 -8.50 -6.95
N PHE A 122 -12.91 -7.69 -7.79
CA PHE A 122 -13.51 -7.17 -9.01
C PHE A 122 -13.72 -8.31 -10.02
N PRO A 123 -14.90 -8.42 -10.65
CA PRO A 123 -15.11 -9.42 -11.68
C PRO A 123 -14.16 -9.17 -12.85
N THR A 124 -13.38 -10.19 -13.21
CA THR A 124 -12.54 -10.17 -14.40
C THR A 124 -13.40 -9.86 -15.63
N SER A 125 -12.95 -8.94 -16.47
CA SER A 125 -13.67 -8.48 -17.69
C SER A 125 -14.91 -7.59 -17.47
N ALA A 126 -15.18 -7.13 -16.24
CA ALA A 126 -16.28 -6.16 -15.98
C ALA A 126 -15.95 -4.70 -16.36
N GLY A 127 -14.73 -4.42 -16.83
CA GLY A 127 -14.31 -3.05 -17.18
C GLY A 127 -14.14 -2.10 -15.98
N LEU A 128 -14.12 -2.62 -14.74
CA LEU A 128 -13.94 -1.84 -13.53
C LEU A 128 -12.45 -1.52 -13.29
N ALA A 129 -12.17 -0.27 -12.93
CA ALA A 129 -10.81 0.18 -12.61
C ALA A 129 -10.39 -0.27 -11.20
N SER A 130 -9.82 -1.47 -11.08
CA SER A 130 -9.34 -2.02 -9.79
C SER A 130 -8.16 -1.23 -9.18
N SER A 131 -7.33 -0.62 -10.04
CA SER A 131 -6.10 0.07 -9.63
C SER A 131 -6.31 1.20 -8.62
N ALA A 132 -7.46 1.89 -8.65
CA ALA A 132 -7.75 2.97 -7.71
C ALA A 132 -7.95 2.43 -6.28
N ALA A 133 -8.72 1.35 -6.14
CA ALA A 133 -8.96 0.71 -4.84
C ALA A 133 -7.68 0.08 -4.28
N ASP A 134 -6.89 -0.60 -5.13
CA ASP A 134 -5.61 -1.22 -4.73
C ASP A 134 -4.63 -0.18 -4.17
N LEU A 135 -4.44 0.95 -4.87
CA LEU A 135 -3.50 1.99 -4.45
C LEU A 135 -4.00 2.76 -3.22
N ALA A 136 -5.30 3.01 -3.13
CA ALA A 136 -5.91 3.63 -1.96
C ALA A 136 -5.77 2.73 -0.71
N CYS A 137 -5.98 1.42 -0.86
CA CYS A 137 -5.80 0.46 0.22
C CYS A 137 -4.34 0.36 0.66
N PHE A 138 -3.41 0.29 -0.29
CA PHE A 138 -1.99 0.35 0.00
C PHE A 138 -1.62 1.60 0.81
N GLY A 139 -2.07 2.79 0.39
CA GLY A 139 -1.78 4.04 1.10
C GLY A 139 -2.33 4.07 2.53
N LYS A 140 -3.58 3.62 2.72
CA LYS A 140 -4.24 3.52 4.04
C LYS A 140 -3.52 2.55 4.98
N VAL A 141 -3.15 1.37 4.49
CA VAL A 141 -2.48 0.36 5.34
C VAL A 141 -1.06 0.78 5.65
N SER A 142 -0.38 1.39 4.67
CA SER A 142 0.98 1.88 4.87
C SER A 142 1.06 3.02 5.90
N SER A 143 0.05 3.89 5.98
CA SER A 143 0.04 4.92 7.03
C SER A 143 -0.14 4.32 8.42
N VAL A 144 -0.94 3.27 8.57
CA VAL A 144 -1.15 2.57 9.85
C VAL A 144 0.11 1.85 10.33
N ILE A 145 0.89 1.26 9.41
CA ILE A 145 2.06 0.45 9.79
C ILE A 145 3.38 1.23 9.79
N ILE A 146 3.48 2.38 9.12
CA ILE A 146 4.75 3.13 8.96
C ILE A 146 4.71 4.52 9.61
N ILE A 147 3.55 5.18 9.64
CA ILE A 147 3.43 6.60 10.04
C ILE A 147 2.81 6.77 11.43
N ILE A 148 1.89 5.90 11.82
CA ILE A 148 1.19 5.92 13.12
C ILE A 148 1.93 5.03 14.10
#